data_AF-A0A2M7WZG9-F1
#
_entry.id   AF-A0A2M7WZG9-F1
#
_cell.length_a   1.000
_cell.length_b   1.000
_cell.length_c   1.000
_cell.angle_alpha   90.00
_cell.angle_beta   90.00
_cell.angle_gamma   90.00
#
_symmetry.space_group_name_H-M   'P 1'
#
loop_
_entity.id
_entity.type
_entity.pdbx_description
1 polymer ?
#
loop_
_entity_poly.entity_id
_entity_poly.type
_entity_poly.pdbx_seq_one_letter_code
_entity_poly.pdbx_strand_id
1 'polypeptide(L)' 'MVGGRPTNQPKAGYEYLAAYMLGKVIQDLTEQFTKRWIYTYRRRDQMNEAARSNSQNVAEGYTGES' A
#
# COMPACT_ATOMS: atom_id res chain seq x y z
N MET A 1 -44.76 -8.42 -4.02
CA MET A 1 -43.45 -9.11 -4.01
C MET A 1 -42.48 -8.24 -4.80
N VAL A 2 -41.63 -7.46 -4.13
CA VAL A 2 -40.59 -6.64 -4.80
C VAL A 2 -39.30 -7.43 -4.75
N GLY A 3 -38.91 -8.02 -5.89
CA GLY A 3 -37.63 -8.72 -6.03
C GLY A 3 -36.49 -7.72 -6.04
N GLY A 4 -35.73 -7.66 -4.94
CA GLY A 4 -34.48 -6.89 -4.88
C GLY A 4 -33.48 -7.45 -5.89
N ARG A 5 -32.96 -6.59 -6.78
CA ARG A 5 -31.87 -6.96 -7.69
C ARG A 5 -30.64 -7.33 -6.85
N PRO A 6 -30.01 -8.49 -7.06
CA PRO A 6 -28.73 -8.77 -6.41
C PRO A 6 -27.70 -7.80 -6.97
N THR A 7 -27.23 -6.84 -6.16
CA THR A 7 -26.08 -5.99 -6.50
C THR A 7 -24.81 -6.78 -6.27
N ASN A 8 -24.62 -7.86 -7.03
CA ASN A 8 -23.37 -8.63 -7.03
C ASN A 8 -22.33 -7.89 -7.89
N GLN A 9 -22.00 -6.65 -7.51
CA GLN A 9 -20.81 -6.01 -8.02
C GLN A 9 -19.63 -6.52 -7.18
N PRO A 10 -18.63 -7.16 -7.79
CA PRO A 10 -17.43 -7.54 -7.06
C PRO A 10 -16.83 -6.26 -6.44
N LYS A 11 -16.57 -6.30 -5.13
CA LYS A 11 -15.89 -5.20 -4.45
C LYS A 11 -14.53 -4.99 -5.13
N ALA A 12 -14.21 -3.75 -5.48
CA ALA A 12 -12.91 -3.41 -6.02
C ALA A 12 -11.80 -3.82 -5.03
N GLY A 13 -10.72 -4.42 -5.53
CA GLY A 13 -9.60 -4.90 -4.70
C GLY A 13 -8.87 -3.79 -3.94
N TYR A 14 -7.99 -4.17 -3.02
CA TYR A 14 -7.22 -3.24 -2.17
C TYR A 14 -6.37 -2.26 -2.99
N GLU A 15 -6.02 -2.62 -4.22
CA GLU A 15 -5.22 -1.83 -5.14
C GLU A 15 -5.88 -0.48 -5.48
N TYR A 16 -7.21 -0.40 -5.37
CA TYR A 16 -7.99 0.81 -5.61
C TYR A 16 -8.16 1.68 -4.36
N LEU A 17 -7.69 1.24 -3.19
CA LEU A 17 -7.72 2.05 -1.98
C LEU A 17 -6.72 3.19 -2.13
N ALA A 18 -7.19 4.41 -1.83
CA ALA A 18 -6.32 5.60 -1.82
C ALA A 18 -5.10 5.41 -0.92
N ALA A 19 -5.26 4.71 0.21
CA ALA A 19 -4.15 4.39 1.12
C ALA A 19 -3.08 3.50 0.44
N TYR A 20 -3.48 2.48 -0.33
CA TYR A 20 -2.55 1.63 -1.05
C TYR A 20 -1.81 2.40 -2.15
N MET A 21 -2.55 3.15 -2.98
CA MET A 21 -1.98 3.94 -4.07
C MET A 21 -1.00 5.00 -3.54
N LEU A 22 -1.37 5.73 -2.50
CA LEU A 22 -0.48 6.70 -1.85
C LEU A 22 0.73 6.02 -1.20
N GLY A 23 0.54 4.83 -0.61
CA GLY A 23 1.64 4.02 -0.08
C GLY A 23 2.70 3.71 -1.12
N LYS A 24 2.30 3.37 -2.36
CA LYS A 24 3.22 3.15 -3.49
C LYS A 24 3.96 4.43 -3.88
N VAL A 25 3.28 5.57 -3.96
CA VAL A 25 3.91 6.87 -4.26
C VAL A 25 4.93 7.24 -3.17
N ILE A 26 4.58 7.03 -1.89
CA ILE A 26 5.48 7.29 -0.76
C ILE A 26 6.70 6.37 -0.83
N GLN A 27 6.54 5.09 -1.19
CA GLN A 27 7.64 4.16 -1.39
C GLN A 27 8.64 4.69 -2.43
N ASP A 28 8.15 5.06 -3.61
CA ASP A 28 9.01 5.53 -4.72
C ASP A 28 9.73 6.83 -4.37
N LEU A 29 9.04 7.77 -3.72
CA LEU A 29 9.64 9.03 -3.26
C LEU A 29 10.66 8.81 -2.15
N THR A 30 10.41 7.85 -1.25
CA THR A 30 11.36 7.49 -0.19
C THR A 30 12.63 6.91 -0.79
N GLU A 31 12.53 6.01 -1.76
CA GLU A 31 13.71 5.45 -2.41
C GLU A 31 14.55 6.53 -3.13
N GLN A 32 13.89 7.46 -3.83
CA GLN A 32 14.58 8.60 -4.45
C GLN A 32 15.27 9.50 -3.42
N PHE A 33 14.57 9.85 -2.34
CA PHE A 33 15.12 10.65 -1.24
C PHE A 33 16.33 9.96 -0.61
N THR A 34 16.19 8.70 -0.22
CA THR A 34 17.23 8.00 0.53
C THR A 34 18.45 7.72 -0.34
N LYS A 35 18.26 7.42 -1.63
CA LYS A 35 19.35 7.31 -2.61
C LYS A 35 20.13 8.62 -2.77
N ARG A 36 19.44 9.77 -2.71
CA ARG A 36 20.07 11.09 -2.93
C ARG A 36 20.75 11.64 -1.69
N TRP A 37 20.17 11.45 -0.50
CA TRP A 37 20.58 12.16 0.73
C TRP A 37 21.05 11.28 1.89
N ILE A 38 20.82 9.96 1.84
CA ILE A 38 21.20 9.05 2.92
C ILE A 38 22.38 8.19 2.49
N TYR A 39 23.57 8.57 2.96
CA TYR A 39 24.83 7.89 2.64
C TYR A 39 25.06 6.59 3.41
N THR A 40 24.42 6.42 4.57
CA THR A 40 24.54 5.19 5.35
C THR A 40 23.60 4.12 4.81
N TYR A 41 24.17 3.02 4.31
CA TYR A 41 23.42 1.88 3.78
C TYR A 41 22.32 1.40 4.73
N ARG A 42 22.67 1.12 6.00
CA ARG A 42 21.72 0.60 7.00
C ARG A 42 20.51 1.53 7.21
N ARG A 43 20.74 2.84 7.27
CA ARG A 43 19.66 3.81 7.49
C ARG A 43 18.77 3.91 6.25
N ARG A 44 19.37 3.93 5.05
CA ARG A 44 18.63 3.89 3.78
C ARG A 44 17.73 2.66 3.71
N ASP A 45 18.29 1.50 4.01
CA ASP A 45 17.58 0.21 3.96
C ASP A 45 16.39 0.20 4.93
N GLN A 46 16.61 0.59 6.19
CA GLN A 46 15.54 0.71 7.19
C GLN A 46 14.40 1.63 6.75
N MET A 47 14.73 2.77 6.13
CA MET A 47 13.71 3.70 5.61
C MET A 47 12.95 3.13 4.41
N ASN A 48 13.66 2.47 3.49
CA ASN A 48 13.05 1.87 2.31
C ASN A 48 12.12 0.70 2.68
N GLU A 49 12.53 -0.15 3.63
CA GLU A 49 11.69 -1.25 4.13
C GLU A 49 10.45 -0.72 4.88
N ALA A 50 10.60 0.32 5.70
CA ALA A 50 9.47 0.95 6.38
C ALA A 50 8.46 1.58 5.40
N ALA A 51 8.93 2.14 4.29
CA ALA A 51 8.04 2.67 3.26
C ALA A 51 7.34 1.56 2.47
N ARG A 52 8.03 0.44 2.20
CA ARG A 52 7.46 -0.73 1.51
C ARG A 52 6.35 -1.40 2.33
N SER A 53 6.56 -1.53 3.65
CA SER A 53 5.63 -2.23 4.54
C SER A 53 4.25 -1.56 4.60
N ASN A 54 4.13 -0.26 4.35
CA ASN A 54 2.85 0.44 4.32
C ASN A 54 1.85 -0.21 3.34
N SER A 55 2.28 -0.43 2.09
CA SER A 55 1.42 -1.04 1.07
C SER A 55 1.08 -2.52 1.37
N GLN A 56 1.98 -3.24 2.04
CA GLN A 56 1.76 -4.63 2.47
C GLN A 56 0.71 -4.68 3.58
N ASN A 57 0.83 -3.82 4.60
CA ASN A 57 -0.13 -3.73 5.69
C ASN A 57 -1.56 -3.43 5.17
N VAL A 58 -1.70 -2.60 4.14
CA VAL A 58 -3.02 -2.31 3.53
C VAL A 58 -3.57 -3.52 2.78
N ALA A 59 -2.71 -4.27 2.07
CA ALA A 59 -3.11 -5.48 1.36
C ALA A 59 -3.54 -6.58 2.33
N GLU A 60 -2.73 -6.86 3.36
CA GLU A 60 -3.00 -7.84 4.43
C GLU A 60 -4.26 -7.46 5.22
N GLY A 61 -4.40 -6.19 5.59
CA GLY A 61 -5.58 -5.69 6.29
C GLY A 61 -6.88 -5.76 5.49
N TYR A 62 -6.80 -5.72 4.15
CA TYR A 62 -7.97 -5.84 3.28
C TYR A 62 -8.45 -7.28 3.10
N THR A 63 -7.53 -8.24 3.01
CA THR A 63 -7.88 -9.68 2.92
C THR A 63 -8.40 -10.20 4.26
N GLY A 64 -8.10 -9.52 5.37
CA GLY A 64 -8.45 -9.96 6.72
C GLY A 64 -7.62 -11.17 7.16
N GLU A 65 -6.54 -11.47 6.43
CA GLU A 65 -5.57 -12.50 6.79
C GLU A 65 -4.58 -11.85 7.76
N SER A 66 -4.54 -12.35 9.00
CA SER A 66 -3.51 -12.05 10.01
C SER A 66 -2.56 -13.20 10.18
#